data_AF-A0A7X9GGB7-F1
#
_entry.id   AF-A0A7X9GGB7-F1
#
_cell.length_a   1.000
_cell.length_b   1.000
_cell.length_c   1.000
_cell.angle_alpha   90.00
_cell.angle_beta   90.00
_cell.angle_gamma   90.00
#
_symmetry.space_group_name_H-M   'P 1'
#
loop_
_entity.id
_entity.type
_entity.pdbx_description
1 polymer ?
#
loop_
_entity_poly.entity_id
_entity_poly.type
_entity_poly.pdbx_seq_one_letter_code
_entity_poly.pdbx_strand_id
1 'polypeptide(L)'
;SPVAKGLYWMYQNGSDEEKAMLNELNDLIIAGRSTLDVEERKAIYGRALDLSTGLAVEIPTYQRKNLYVYNKKIVKASSLFSGNDVTPFQSPISFIWNVELN
;
A
#
# COMPACT_ATOMS: atom_id res chain seq x y z
N SER A 1 -24.54 3.58 1.75
CA SER A 1 -23.92 4.89 1.42
C SER A 1 -22.83 5.18 2.45
N PRO A 2 -21.68 5.77 2.07
CA PRO A 2 -20.66 6.25 3.01
C PRO A 2 -21.25 7.19 4.08
N VAL A 3 -22.34 7.88 3.76
CA VAL A 3 -23.07 8.76 4.67
C VAL A 3 -23.73 8.02 5.83
N ALA A 4 -24.10 6.75 5.63
CA ALA A 4 -24.86 5.98 6.62
C ALA A 4 -23.98 5.13 7.55
N LYS A 5 -22.71 4.86 7.21
CA LYS A 5 -21.80 3.96 7.94
C LYS A 5 -20.33 4.32 7.69
N GLY A 6 -19.43 3.97 8.61
CA GLY A 6 -17.99 4.15 8.46
C GLY A 6 -17.49 5.50 8.99
N LEU A 7 -16.37 6.00 8.47
CA LEU A 7 -15.68 7.19 9.01
C LEU A 7 -16.53 8.46 8.99
N TYR A 8 -17.39 8.64 7.97
CA TYR A 8 -18.29 9.79 7.92
C TYR A 8 -19.33 9.75 9.05
N TRP A 9 -19.88 8.56 9.33
CA TRP A 9 -20.80 8.39 10.46
C TRP A 9 -20.10 8.62 11.79
N MET A 10 -18.87 8.10 11.94
CA MET A 10 -18.01 8.30 13.12
C MET A 10 -17.68 9.78 13.33
N TYR A 11 -17.41 10.53 12.27
CA TYR A 11 -17.19 11.97 12.36
C TYR A 11 -18.41 12.73 12.87
N GLN A 12 -19.62 12.30 12.53
CA GLN A 12 -20.85 12.96 12.98
C GLN A 12 -21.29 12.50 14.38
N ASN A 13 -21.20 11.20 14.66
CA ASN A 13 -21.86 10.55 15.80
C ASN A 13 -20.90 9.87 16.78
N GLY A 14 -19.60 9.80 16.46
CA GLY A 14 -18.57 9.23 17.32
C GLY A 14 -18.25 10.09 18.54
N SER A 15 -17.35 9.59 19.38
CA SER A 15 -16.87 10.31 20.56
C SER A 15 -16.04 11.55 20.15
N ASP A 16 -15.86 12.47 21.09
CA ASP A 16 -15.03 13.66 20.85
C ASP A 16 -13.57 13.27 20.55
N GLU A 17 -13.08 12.19 21.16
CA GLU A 17 -11.76 11.61 20.87
C GLU A 17 -11.68 11.08 19.44
N GLU A 18 -12.65 10.28 18.99
CA GLU A 18 -12.68 9.75 17.62
C GLU A 18 -12.72 10.87 16.57
N LYS A 19 -13.51 11.91 16.84
CA LYS A 19 -13.58 13.10 15.98
C LYS A 19 -12.26 13.87 15.94
N ALA A 20 -11.61 14.05 17.09
CA ALA A 20 -10.29 14.68 17.17
C ALA A 20 -9.24 13.89 16.40
N MET A 21 -9.23 12.56 16.55
CA MET A 21 -8.34 11.67 15.80
C MET A 21 -8.58 11.75 14.29
N LEU A 22 -9.84 11.83 13.84
CA LEU A 22 -10.17 11.98 12.41
C LEU A 22 -9.71 13.34 11.84
N ASN A 23 -9.84 14.42 12.62
CA ASN A 23 -9.33 15.73 12.23
C ASN A 23 -7.79 15.73 12.12
N GLU A 24 -7.10 15.21 13.15
CA GLU A 24 -5.64 15.07 13.16
C GLU A 24 -5.17 14.22 11.97
N LEU A 25 -5.84 13.10 11.70
CA LEU A 25 -5.52 12.24 10.56
C LEU A 25 -5.65 12.99 9.22
N ASN A 26 -6.72 13.77 9.03
CA ASN A 26 -6.89 14.58 7.83
C ASN A 26 -5.76 15.61 7.67
N ASP A 27 -5.41 16.30 8.75
CA ASP A 27 -4.36 17.32 8.73
C ASP A 27 -2.99 16.71 8.40
N LEU A 28 -2.67 15.54 8.96
CA LEU A 28 -1.45 14.80 8.66
C LEU A 28 -1.40 14.32 7.21
N ILE A 29 -2.53 13.89 6.63
CA ILE A 29 -2.60 13.50 5.22
C ILE A 29 -2.33 14.71 4.32
N ILE A 30 -2.90 15.88 4.62
CA ILE A 30 -2.64 17.11 3.86
C ILE A 30 -1.17 17.52 4.01
N ALA A 31 -0.64 17.55 5.23
CA ALA A 31 0.77 17.87 5.50
C ALA A 31 1.74 16.93 4.76
N GLY A 32 1.49 15.62 4.79
CA GLY A 32 2.31 14.63 4.09
C GLY A 32 2.30 14.81 2.57
N ARG A 33 1.18 15.26 1.99
CA ARG A 33 1.07 15.58 0.56
C ARG A 33 1.79 16.87 0.16
N SER A 34 1.91 17.82 1.09
CA SER A 34 2.57 19.11 0.87
C SER A 34 4.08 19.07 1.15
N THR A 35 4.57 18.05 1.87
CA THR A 35 5.98 17.92 2.25
C THR A 35 6.82 17.29 1.14
N LEU A 36 7.91 17.96 0.77
CA LEU A 36 8.86 17.49 -0.25
C LEU A 36 10.00 16.66 0.35
N ASP A 37 10.37 16.92 1.60
CA ASP A 37 11.42 16.15 2.28
C ASP A 37 10.94 14.74 2.64
N VAL A 38 11.75 13.74 2.31
CA VAL A 38 11.36 12.34 2.47
C VAL A 38 11.38 11.91 3.93
N GLU A 39 12.33 12.39 4.74
CA GLU A 39 12.45 11.99 6.14
C GLU A 39 11.35 12.63 7.00
N GLU A 40 11.05 13.91 6.75
CA GLU A 40 9.91 14.59 7.37
C GLU A 40 8.59 13.91 6.99
N ARG A 41 8.40 13.60 5.70
CA ARG A 41 7.20 12.93 5.22
C ARG A 41 7.00 11.53 5.80
N LYS A 42 8.08 10.79 6.07
CA LYS A 42 8.02 9.48 6.76
C LYS A 42 7.46 9.62 8.17
N ALA A 43 7.92 10.61 8.94
CA ALA A 43 7.42 10.83 10.29
C ALA A 43 5.94 11.20 10.29
N ILE A 44 5.52 12.08 9.37
CA ILE A 44 4.10 12.47 9.21
C ILE A 44 3.22 11.25 8.90
N TYR A 45 3.61 10.44 7.92
CA TYR A 45 2.83 9.24 7.57
C TYR A 45 2.90 8.15 8.63
N GLY A 46 3.97 8.07 9.43
CA GLY A 46 4.04 7.19 10.59
C GLY A 46 2.93 7.51 11.58
N ARG A 47 2.79 8.79 11.96
CA ARG A 47 1.71 9.23 12.86
C ARG A 47 0.32 9.01 12.25
N ALA A 48 0.15 9.29 10.96
CA ALA A 48 -1.12 9.04 10.27
C ALA A 48 -1.50 7.55 10.27
N LEU A 49 -0.52 6.65 10.10
CA LEU A 49 -0.72 5.21 10.13
C LEU A 49 -1.15 4.73 11.53
N ASP A 50 -0.53 5.26 12.59
CA ASP A 50 -0.90 4.92 13.97
C ASP A 50 -2.36 5.30 14.27
N LEU A 51 -2.80 6.49 13.86
CA LEU A 51 -4.18 6.95 14.01
C LEU A 51 -5.16 6.10 13.18
N SER A 52 -4.82 5.82 11.92
CA SER A 52 -5.64 5.01 11.01
C SER A 52 -5.85 3.58 11.55
N THR A 53 -4.78 2.98 12.09
CA THR A 53 -4.82 1.65 12.71
C THR A 53 -5.61 1.68 14.02
N GLY A 54 -5.45 2.72 14.84
CA GLY A 54 -6.23 2.91 16.07
C GLY A 54 -7.74 3.06 15.83
N LEU A 55 -8.12 3.70 14.72
CA LEU A 55 -9.51 3.82 14.26
C LEU A 55 -10.02 2.60 13.49
N ALA A 56 -9.19 1.57 13.31
CA ALA A 56 -9.49 0.35 12.55
C ALA A 56 -10.05 0.64 11.14
N VAL A 57 -9.49 1.65 10.45
CA VAL A 57 -9.89 2.04 9.08
C VAL A 57 -9.69 0.88 8.12
N GLU A 58 -8.59 0.15 8.29
CA GLU A 58 -8.26 -1.06 7.56
C GLU A 58 -7.72 -2.13 8.51
N ILE A 59 -8.02 -3.39 8.21
CA ILE A 59 -7.52 -4.54 8.96
C ILE A 59 -6.71 -5.39 7.98
N PRO A 60 -5.37 -5.33 8.02
CA PRO A 60 -4.55 -6.12 7.12
C PRO A 60 -4.69 -7.60 7.46
N THR A 61 -5.19 -8.39 6.52
CA THR A 61 -5.40 -9.84 6.73
C THR A 61 -4.21 -10.66 6.25
N TYR A 62 -3.71 -10.37 5.04
CA TYR A 62 -2.52 -10.99 4.49
C TYR A 62 -1.94 -10.13 3.36
N GLN A 63 -0.64 -10.28 3.10
CA GLN A 63 0.01 -9.72 1.93
C GLN A 63 0.33 -10.83 0.94
N ARG A 64 -0.28 -10.80 -0.25
CA ARG A 64 -0.07 -11.82 -1.29
C ARG A 64 1.37 -11.75 -1.83
N LYS A 65 2.10 -12.84 -1.68
CA LYS A 65 3.38 -13.06 -2.39
C LYS A 65 3.11 -13.93 -3.62
N ASN A 66 3.41 -13.39 -4.81
CA ASN A 66 3.24 -14.14 -6.05
C ASN A 66 4.41 -15.12 -6.24
N LEU A 67 4.09 -16.41 -6.37
CA LEU A 67 5.05 -17.47 -6.67
C LEU A 67 4.84 -17.94 -8.10
N TYR A 68 5.93 -18.03 -8.86
CA TYR A 68 5.94 -18.55 -10.22
C TYR A 68 6.89 -19.73 -10.33
N VAL A 69 6.50 -20.77 -11.05
CA VAL A 69 7.28 -21.99 -11.26
C VAL A 69 7.45 -22.20 -12.76
N TYR A 70 8.67 -22.48 -13.20
CA TYR A 70 9.01 -22.73 -14.60
C TYR A 70 10.05 -23.84 -14.74
N ASN A 71 10.10 -24.47 -15.92
CA ASN A 71 11.08 -25.52 -16.20
C ASN A 71 12.41 -24.90 -16.65
N LYS A 72 13.40 -24.91 -15.76
CA LYS A 72 14.76 -24.40 -16.03
C LYS A 72 15.50 -25.11 -17.16
N LYS A 73 15.05 -26.29 -17.60
CA LYS A 73 15.63 -26.99 -18.76
C LYS A 73 15.19 -26.36 -20.07
N ILE A 74 14.02 -25.72 -20.10
CA ILE A 74 13.42 -25.15 -21.31
C ILE A 74 13.63 -23.63 -21.34
N VAL A 75 13.40 -22.95 -20.21
CA VAL A 75 13.45 -21.49 -20.12
C VAL A 75 14.75 -21.05 -19.45
N LYS A 76 15.41 -20.07 -20.07
CA LYS A 76 16.61 -19.44 -19.51
C LYS A 76 16.23 -18.44 -18.42
N ALA A 77 16.49 -18.78 -17.16
CA ALA A 77 16.07 -17.99 -15.99
C ALA A 77 16.52 -16.52 -16.02
N SER A 78 17.70 -16.22 -16.55
CA SER A 78 18.25 -14.86 -16.61
C SER A 78 17.53 -13.95 -17.61
N SER A 79 16.75 -14.53 -18.54
CA SER A 79 15.95 -13.79 -19.52
C SER A 79 14.57 -13.38 -18.98
N LEU A 80 14.14 -13.99 -17.87
CA LEU A 80 12.88 -13.67 -17.23
C LEU A 80 12.97 -12.34 -16.50
N PHE A 81 11.86 -11.62 -16.50
CA PHE A 81 11.74 -10.38 -15.75
C PHE A 81 11.90 -10.67 -14.24
N SER A 82 13.00 -10.18 -13.67
CA SER A 82 13.43 -10.48 -12.32
C SER A 82 14.31 -9.35 -11.78
N GLY A 83 14.56 -9.32 -10.46
CA GLY A 83 15.42 -8.32 -9.82
C GLY A 83 14.64 -7.14 -9.22
N ASN A 84 15.31 -6.00 -9.09
CA ASN A 84 14.81 -4.84 -8.35
C ASN A 84 13.68 -4.08 -9.05
N ASP A 85 13.54 -4.26 -10.37
CA ASP A 85 12.51 -3.58 -11.16
C ASP A 85 11.14 -4.28 -11.08
N VAL A 86 11.07 -5.46 -10.44
CA VAL A 86 9.82 -6.23 -10.33
C VAL A 86 8.83 -5.52 -9.43
N THR A 87 7.67 -5.19 -10.00
CA THR A 87 6.53 -4.69 -9.21
C THR A 87 5.54 -5.82 -8.88
N PRO A 88 4.71 -5.67 -7.83
CA PRO A 88 3.64 -6.64 -7.51
C PRO A 88 2.61 -6.86 -8.63
N PHE A 89 2.61 -6.01 -9.65
CA PHE A 89 1.68 -6.03 -10.78
C PHE A 89 2.24 -6.76 -12.00
N GLN A 90 3.45 -7.30 -11.92
CA GLN A 90 4.15 -7.92 -13.05
C GLN A 90 4.44 -9.40 -12.79
N SER A 91 4.45 -10.16 -13.88
CA SER A 91 4.78 -11.58 -13.94
C SER A 91 6.19 -11.75 -14.53
N PRO A 92 6.89 -12.87 -14.29
CA PRO A 92 8.18 -13.14 -14.94
C PRO A 92 8.14 -13.12 -16.48
N ILE A 93 6.94 -13.24 -17.07
CA ILE A 93 6.69 -13.15 -18.53
C ILE A 93 6.11 -11.80 -18.96
N SER A 94 6.12 -10.77 -18.11
CA SER A 94 5.65 -9.42 -18.46
C SER A 94 6.34 -8.85 -19.69
N PHE A 95 7.57 -9.30 -19.96
CA PHE A 95 8.31 -9.00 -21.18
C PHE A 95 8.58 -10.30 -21.96
N ILE A 96 7.53 -10.96 -22.44
CA ILE A 96 7.64 -12.28 -23.08
C ILE A 96 8.60 -12.28 -24.29
N TRP A 97 8.74 -11.15 -24.98
CA TRP A 97 9.67 -11.00 -26.11
C TRP A 97 11.15 -11.00 -25.71
N ASN A 98 11.46 -10.80 -24.42
CA ASN A 98 12.82 -10.92 -23.89
C ASN A 98 13.12 -12.35 -23.39
N VAL A 99 12.14 -13.25 -23.37
CA VAL A 99 12.30 -14.60 -22.83
C VAL A 99 13.03 -15.48 -23.83
N GLU A 100 14.10 -16.11 -23.38
CA GLU A 100 14.93 -17.02 -24.16
C GLU A 100 14.72 -18.48 -23.72
N LEU A 101 14.83 -19.40 -24.68
CA LEU A 101 14.87 -20.84 -24.44
C LEU A 101 16.33 -21.33 -24.39
N ASN A 102 16.57 -22.45 -23.69
CA ASN A 102 17.89 -23.09 -23.67
C ASN A 102 18.17 -23.94 -24.91
#